data_AF-A0A2D8QYX0-F1
#
_entry.id   AF-A0A2D8QYX0-F1
#
_cell.length_a   1.000
_cell.length_b   1.000
_cell.length_c   1.000
_cell.angle_alpha   90.00
_cell.angle_beta   90.00
_cell.angle_gamma   90.00
#
_symmetry.space_group_name_H-M   'P 1'
#
loop_
_entity.id
_entity.type
_entity.pdbx_description
1 polymer ?
#
loop_
_entity_poly.entity_id
_entity_poly.type
_entity_poly.pdbx_seq_one_letter_code
_entity_poly.pdbx_strand_id
1 'polypeptide(L)'
;MAVKIQAPPTDCLSPIEDLLIKKGLEKAIDSRYAATVTRTPTVSQGNPFQVEVGLVFGGDLPSDGSVEVLRFANRVPLMYQQGGCLLTKGIESIDWRRYGLEQTGGKGVPKGPAAILVHLASTNVQFTSEAKEAVSENEEVLDELRRALFEVGRGLQGHRKRIGQREKSREKFDLINKILPEIASKSSSMLGRPEPDLSPIITKIMNAVFCEEEVIWDSKEKLARCSIKIYNYTARARAYTIIVKWPERDGVALVENERGGRKETRGLWAWRLDAINPGGMTEISFAVNGLSHGDWKEAEVFYRGNGEIIGSERIDESLLEEIRKQEGLKGVVEEFVDEAPIQSPMIEEALEGDSSIEAGGEKEWRSDGKLF
;
A
#
# COMPACT_ATOMS: atom_id res chain seq x y z
N MET A 1 6.61 13.19 47.81
CA MET A 1 7.32 12.42 46.75
C MET A 1 6.31 11.48 46.12
N ALA A 2 6.03 11.60 44.83
CA ALA A 2 5.19 10.62 44.13
C ALA A 2 5.98 9.30 44.02
N VAL A 3 5.42 8.21 44.56
CA VAL A 3 6.03 6.88 44.47
C VAL A 3 5.86 6.38 43.04
N LYS A 4 6.98 6.14 42.35
CA LYS A 4 6.98 5.65 40.97
C LYS A 4 6.75 4.15 40.96
N ILE A 5 5.49 3.75 40.76
CA ILE A 5 5.08 2.35 40.62
C ILE A 5 5.52 1.85 39.23
N GLN A 6 5.87 0.56 39.13
CA GLN A 6 6.17 -0.06 37.85
C GLN A 6 4.96 -0.01 36.91
N ALA A 7 5.21 0.13 35.62
CA ALA A 7 4.15 0.10 34.63
C ALA A 7 3.45 -1.29 34.63
N PRO A 8 2.13 -1.34 34.44
CA PRO A 8 1.40 -2.59 34.27
C PRO A 8 1.90 -3.35 33.03
N PRO A 9 1.71 -4.67 32.99
CA PRO A 9 2.13 -5.50 31.87
C PRO A 9 1.32 -5.17 30.61
N THR A 10 1.98 -5.15 29.46
CA THR A 10 1.43 -4.76 28.15
C THR A 10 1.13 -5.95 27.23
N ASP A 11 1.40 -7.18 27.69
CA ASP A 11 1.17 -8.45 26.99
C ASP A 11 -0.32 -8.85 26.92
N CYS A 12 -1.19 -8.11 27.61
CA CYS A 12 -2.63 -8.35 27.66
C CYS A 12 -3.42 -7.75 26.47
N LEU A 13 -2.74 -7.10 25.52
CA LEU A 13 -3.38 -6.48 24.35
C LEU A 13 -3.36 -7.41 23.14
N SER A 14 -4.42 -7.36 22.34
CA SER A 14 -4.53 -8.09 21.07
C SER A 14 -4.75 -7.10 19.93
N PRO A 15 -3.66 -6.51 19.37
CA PRO A 15 -3.74 -5.59 18.22
C PRO A 15 -4.25 -6.30 16.95
N ILE A 16 -4.57 -5.53 15.90
CA ILE A 16 -4.90 -6.09 14.58
C ILE A 16 -3.62 -6.40 13.80
N GLU A 17 -2.56 -5.62 14.02
CA GLU A 17 -1.26 -5.66 13.35
C GLU A 17 -1.23 -5.02 11.96
N ASP A 18 -0.10 -4.39 11.65
CA ASP A 18 0.16 -3.62 10.42
C ASP A 18 -0.19 -4.38 9.14
N LEU A 19 0.22 -5.64 9.06
CA LEU A 19 0.03 -6.45 7.85
C LEU A 19 -1.44 -6.75 7.59
N LEU A 20 -2.22 -7.01 8.64
CA LEU A 20 -3.64 -7.32 8.52
C LEU A 20 -4.44 -6.05 8.20
N ILE A 21 -4.09 -4.91 8.81
CA ILE A 21 -4.68 -3.61 8.47
C ILE A 21 -4.42 -3.29 6.99
N LYS A 22 -3.18 -3.46 6.52
CA LYS A 22 -2.81 -3.19 5.13
C LYS A 22 -3.62 -4.05 4.15
N LYS A 23 -3.66 -5.37 4.38
CA LYS A 23 -4.45 -6.30 3.55
C LYS A 23 -5.95 -5.99 3.58
N GLY A 24 -6.49 -5.65 4.75
CA GLY A 24 -7.90 -5.29 4.90
C GLY A 24 -8.26 -4.04 4.10
N LEU A 25 -7.42 -3.01 4.18
CA LEU A 25 -7.62 -1.76 3.44
C LEU A 25 -7.44 -1.94 1.93
N GLU A 26 -6.41 -2.65 1.47
CA GLU A 26 -6.18 -2.93 0.04
C GLU A 26 -7.30 -3.79 -0.58
N LYS A 27 -7.93 -4.68 0.20
CA LYS A 27 -9.05 -5.50 -0.27
C LYS A 27 -10.36 -4.72 -0.31
N ALA A 28 -10.61 -3.87 0.68
CA ALA A 28 -11.87 -3.15 0.81
C ALA A 28 -11.94 -1.91 -0.09
N ILE A 29 -10.80 -1.25 -0.30
CA ILE A 29 -10.70 0.01 -1.05
C ILE A 29 -9.62 -0.18 -2.12
N ASP A 30 -10.02 -0.15 -3.39
CA ASP A 30 -9.06 -0.08 -4.48
C ASP A 30 -8.25 1.20 -4.32
N SER A 31 -6.97 1.06 -3.98
CA SER A 31 -6.09 2.16 -3.62
C SER A 31 -4.73 1.96 -4.25
N ARG A 32 -4.07 3.07 -4.61
CA ARG A 32 -2.75 3.02 -5.26
C ARG A 32 -1.61 2.93 -4.25
N TYR A 33 -1.90 3.29 -3.00
CA TYR A 33 -0.91 3.32 -1.93
C TYR A 33 -1.57 3.07 -0.59
N ALA A 34 -0.94 2.20 0.22
CA ALA A 34 -1.33 1.90 1.58
C ALA A 34 -0.11 2.00 2.52
N ALA A 35 -0.30 2.68 3.65
CA ALA A 35 0.69 2.80 4.72
C ALA A 35 0.04 2.48 6.06
N THR A 36 0.73 1.71 6.90
CA THR A 36 0.24 1.28 8.21
C THR A 36 1.33 1.43 9.25
N VAL A 37 0.94 1.76 10.48
CA VAL A 37 1.85 1.90 11.62
C VAL A 37 1.18 1.33 12.87
N THR A 38 1.87 0.39 13.51
CA THR A 38 1.50 -0.19 14.80
C THR A 38 2.52 0.29 15.83
N ARG A 39 2.07 1.15 16.73
CA ARG A 39 2.94 1.69 17.79
C ARG A 39 3.19 0.63 18.86
N THR A 40 4.27 0.80 19.61
CA THR A 40 4.51 0.01 20.82
C THR A 40 3.45 0.31 21.87
N PRO A 41 2.96 -0.69 22.63
CA PRO A 41 2.03 -0.47 23.73
C PRO A 41 2.56 0.54 24.76
N THR A 42 1.69 1.39 25.25
CA THR A 42 1.94 2.36 26.31
C THR A 42 0.85 2.23 27.38
N VAL A 43 0.92 3.02 28.45
CA VAL A 43 -0.03 2.92 29.58
C VAL A 43 -0.63 4.28 29.84
N SER A 44 -1.95 4.32 29.99
CA SER A 44 -2.67 5.50 30.45
C SER A 44 -3.54 5.21 31.65
N GLN A 45 -3.37 6.00 32.72
CA GLN A 45 -4.14 5.85 33.97
C GLN A 45 -4.15 4.40 34.53
N GLY A 46 -3.04 3.67 34.35
CA GLY A 46 -2.90 2.28 34.77
C GLY A 46 -3.48 1.24 33.81
N ASN A 47 -4.02 1.64 32.66
CA ASN A 47 -4.53 0.76 31.62
C ASN A 47 -3.55 0.75 30.43
N PRO A 48 -3.00 -0.41 30.05
CA PRO A 48 -2.21 -0.52 28.83
C PRO A 48 -3.10 -0.28 27.61
N PHE A 49 -2.58 0.46 26.64
CA PHE A 49 -3.21 0.71 25.37
C PHE A 49 -2.20 0.69 24.22
N GLN A 50 -2.68 0.48 23.01
CA GLN A 50 -1.89 0.46 21.79
C GLN A 50 -2.68 1.14 20.67
N VAL A 51 -1.99 1.91 19.84
CA VAL A 51 -2.58 2.64 18.73
C VAL A 51 -2.03 2.10 17.42
N GLU A 52 -2.94 1.84 16.49
CA GLU A 52 -2.63 1.41 15.14
C GLU A 52 -3.32 2.36 14.15
N VAL A 53 -2.60 2.75 13.11
CA VAL A 53 -3.11 3.68 12.09
C VAL A 53 -2.84 3.12 10.72
N GLY A 54 -3.86 3.14 9.86
CA GLY A 54 -3.73 2.87 8.43
C GLY A 54 -4.14 4.09 7.62
N LEU A 55 -3.48 4.31 6.48
CA LEU A 55 -3.87 5.29 5.49
C LEU A 55 -3.78 4.66 4.12
N VAL A 56 -4.86 4.80 3.35
CA VAL A 56 -4.87 4.52 1.92
C VAL A 56 -5.07 5.79 1.13
N PHE A 57 -4.47 5.85 -0.06
CA PHE A 57 -4.48 7.00 -0.94
C PHE A 57 -4.70 6.61 -2.40
N GLY A 58 -5.54 7.37 -3.09
CA GLY A 58 -5.85 7.22 -4.50
C GLY A 58 -6.87 6.12 -4.80
N GLY A 59 -6.87 5.67 -6.05
CA GLY A 59 -7.83 4.67 -6.56
C GLY A 59 -9.18 5.29 -6.85
N ASP A 60 -10.26 4.63 -6.42
CA ASP A 60 -11.65 5.07 -6.64
C ASP A 60 -12.17 6.06 -5.58
N LEU A 61 -11.29 6.49 -4.66
CA LEU A 61 -11.65 7.47 -3.64
C LEU A 61 -11.89 8.86 -4.27
N PRO A 62 -12.95 9.57 -3.85
CA PRO A 62 -13.27 10.88 -4.41
C PRO A 62 -12.22 11.92 -4.05
N SER A 63 -11.69 12.63 -5.06
CA SER A 63 -10.67 13.68 -4.85
C SER A 63 -11.20 14.91 -4.13
N ASP A 64 -12.48 15.21 -4.32
CA ASP A 64 -13.08 16.49 -3.93
C ASP A 64 -13.80 16.40 -2.56
N GLY A 65 -13.88 15.18 -2.02
CA GLY A 65 -14.56 14.84 -0.77
C GLY A 65 -13.68 14.99 0.47
N SER A 66 -14.34 14.98 1.63
CA SER A 66 -13.65 14.74 2.90
C SER A 66 -13.08 13.34 2.93
N VAL A 67 -11.90 13.19 3.52
CA VAL A 67 -11.27 11.90 3.75
C VAL A 67 -12.19 11.00 4.55
N GLU A 68 -12.26 9.73 4.16
CA GLU A 68 -13.03 8.73 4.89
C GLU A 68 -12.31 8.35 6.18
N VAL A 69 -13.01 8.41 7.31
CA VAL A 69 -12.42 8.16 8.64
C VAL A 69 -13.01 6.89 9.23
N LEU A 70 -12.20 5.85 9.31
CA LEU A 70 -12.56 4.54 9.86
C LEU A 70 -12.04 4.45 11.29
N ARG A 71 -12.95 4.39 12.26
CA ARG A 71 -12.60 4.38 13.69
C ARG A 71 -12.88 3.01 14.28
N PHE A 72 -11.92 2.47 15.01
CA PHE A 72 -12.06 1.20 15.71
C PHE A 72 -11.60 1.33 17.17
N ALA A 73 -12.31 0.68 18.08
CA ALA A 73 -11.90 0.49 19.45
C ALA A 73 -12.04 -0.99 19.81
N ASN A 74 -10.96 -1.64 20.25
CA ASN A 74 -10.92 -3.08 20.54
C ASN A 74 -11.56 -3.93 19.41
N ARG A 75 -11.17 -3.66 18.16
CA ARG A 75 -11.70 -4.30 16.93
C ARG A 75 -13.17 -4.05 16.61
N VAL A 76 -13.86 -3.19 17.36
CA VAL A 76 -15.25 -2.80 17.09
C VAL A 76 -15.29 -1.48 16.31
N PRO A 77 -15.97 -1.41 15.15
CA PRO A 77 -16.12 -0.18 14.40
C PRO A 77 -17.03 0.82 15.12
N LEU A 78 -16.61 2.09 15.14
CA LEU A 78 -17.37 3.20 15.73
C LEU A 78 -17.98 4.03 14.60
N MET A 79 -19.28 3.88 14.37
CA MET A 79 -19.96 4.49 13.22
C MET A 79 -20.54 5.87 13.53
N TYR A 80 -21.03 6.09 14.75
CA TYR A 80 -21.74 7.33 15.11
C TYR A 80 -20.87 8.31 15.91
N GLN A 81 -21.35 9.55 16.07
CA GLN A 81 -20.74 10.59 16.91
C GLN A 81 -19.28 10.94 16.58
N GLN A 82 -18.95 10.99 15.29
CA GLN A 82 -17.58 11.26 14.83
C GLN A 82 -16.99 12.56 15.40
N GLY A 83 -17.76 13.66 15.47
CA GLY A 83 -17.26 14.97 15.93
C GLY A 83 -16.86 15.02 17.41
N GLY A 84 -17.39 14.11 18.25
CA GLY A 84 -17.05 14.05 19.67
C GLY A 84 -15.86 13.12 19.99
N CYS A 85 -15.47 12.26 19.05
CA CYS A 85 -14.54 11.18 19.30
C CYS A 85 -13.07 11.66 19.32
N LEU A 86 -12.32 11.19 20.32
CA LEU A 86 -10.88 11.41 20.43
C LEU A 86 -10.11 11.04 19.16
N LEU A 87 -10.47 9.93 18.51
CA LEU A 87 -9.78 9.44 17.32
C LEU A 87 -9.90 10.43 16.15
N THR A 88 -11.10 10.98 15.94
CA THR A 88 -11.33 12.03 14.95
C THR A 88 -10.55 13.29 15.31
N LYS A 89 -10.61 13.73 16.58
CA LYS A 89 -9.86 14.91 17.05
C LYS A 89 -8.36 14.76 16.85
N GLY A 90 -7.83 13.54 16.98
CA GLY A 90 -6.45 13.20 16.63
C GLY A 90 -6.13 13.54 15.18
N ILE A 91 -6.96 13.09 14.24
CA ILE A 91 -6.83 13.38 12.81
C ILE A 91 -6.96 14.89 12.54
N GLU A 92 -7.97 15.54 13.11
CA GLU A 92 -8.22 16.98 12.92
C GLU A 92 -7.10 17.88 13.46
N SER A 93 -6.35 17.40 14.46
CA SER A 93 -5.26 18.16 15.09
C SER A 93 -3.99 18.25 14.26
N ILE A 94 -3.90 17.52 13.15
CA ILE A 94 -2.72 17.46 12.28
C ILE A 94 -2.92 18.35 11.05
N ASP A 95 -1.85 19.06 10.66
CA ASP A 95 -1.79 19.88 9.45
C ASP A 95 -1.46 19.01 8.23
N TRP A 96 -2.48 18.38 7.65
CA TRP A 96 -2.34 17.43 6.55
C TRP A 96 -1.86 18.04 5.24
N ARG A 97 -1.90 19.37 5.11
CA ARG A 97 -1.34 20.12 3.97
C ARG A 97 0.14 19.83 3.76
N ARG A 98 0.88 19.59 4.85
CA ARG A 98 2.30 19.23 4.79
C ARG A 98 2.54 17.84 4.18
N TYR A 99 1.56 16.95 4.34
CA TYR A 99 1.60 15.58 3.84
C TYR A 99 0.89 15.43 2.49
N GLY A 100 0.26 16.50 2.00
CA GLY A 100 -0.24 16.59 0.65
C GLY A 100 -1.74 16.42 0.48
N LEU A 101 -2.51 16.41 1.56
CA LEU A 101 -3.96 16.50 1.49
C LEU A 101 -4.41 17.96 1.58
N GLU A 102 -5.62 18.25 1.15
CA GLU A 102 -6.18 19.60 1.26
C GLU A 102 -6.83 19.77 2.63
N GLN A 103 -6.71 20.95 3.24
CA GLN A 103 -7.33 21.23 4.54
C GLN A 103 -7.56 22.72 4.67
N THR A 104 -8.74 23.17 4.24
CA THR A 104 -9.11 24.59 4.27
C THR A 104 -9.16 25.08 5.71
N GLY A 105 -8.40 26.13 6.03
CA GLY A 105 -8.33 26.68 7.39
C GLY A 105 -7.41 25.93 8.36
N GLY A 106 -6.74 24.85 7.93
CA GLY A 106 -5.73 24.13 8.72
C GLY A 106 -6.25 23.46 10.00
N LYS A 107 -7.57 23.31 10.14
CA LYS A 107 -8.26 22.62 11.23
C LYS A 107 -9.42 21.81 10.65
N GLY A 108 -9.74 20.69 11.30
CA GLY A 108 -10.83 19.80 10.87
C GLY A 108 -10.34 18.66 9.97
N VAL A 109 -11.26 17.83 9.50
CA VAL A 109 -10.93 16.65 8.69
C VAL A 109 -10.39 17.09 7.32
N PRO A 110 -9.26 16.55 6.85
CA PRO A 110 -8.73 16.89 5.54
C PRO A 110 -9.65 16.43 4.40
N LYS A 111 -9.42 16.97 3.22
CA LYS A 111 -10.04 16.62 1.95
C LYS A 111 -9.02 15.98 1.02
N GLY A 112 -9.49 15.05 0.21
CA GLY A 112 -8.67 14.34 -0.76
C GLY A 112 -9.07 12.86 -0.90
N PRO A 113 -8.50 12.18 -1.91
CA PRO A 113 -8.80 10.78 -2.20
C PRO A 113 -8.02 9.88 -1.23
N ALA A 114 -8.38 9.92 0.06
CA ALA A 114 -7.75 9.13 1.10
C ALA A 114 -8.78 8.56 2.08
N ALA A 115 -8.44 7.44 2.70
CA ALA A 115 -9.13 6.92 3.88
C ALA A 115 -8.11 6.69 5.00
N ILE A 116 -8.48 7.06 6.21
CA ILE A 116 -7.65 6.94 7.41
C ILE A 116 -8.35 6.02 8.39
N LEU A 117 -7.71 4.89 8.68
CA LEU A 117 -8.11 3.96 9.73
C LEU A 117 -7.34 4.28 11.01
N VAL A 118 -8.05 4.37 12.12
CA VAL A 118 -7.48 4.50 13.45
C VAL A 118 -8.08 3.44 14.36
N HIS A 119 -7.22 2.62 14.95
CA HIS A 119 -7.59 1.61 15.92
C HIS A 119 -6.94 1.88 17.27
N LEU A 120 -7.74 1.83 18.32
CA LEU A 120 -7.31 1.88 19.71
C LEU A 120 -7.59 0.53 20.39
N ALA A 121 -6.55 -0.18 20.79
CA ALA A 121 -6.65 -1.35 21.64
C ALA A 121 -6.33 -0.96 23.09
N SER A 122 -7.18 -1.30 24.06
CA SER A 122 -6.94 -1.07 25.49
C SER A 122 -7.73 -2.08 26.32
N THR A 123 -7.23 -2.42 27.51
CA THR A 123 -8.00 -3.20 28.49
C THR A 123 -9.27 -2.47 28.93
N ASN A 124 -9.20 -1.14 28.98
CA ASN A 124 -10.33 -0.28 29.31
C ASN A 124 -10.33 0.95 28.40
N VAL A 125 -11.28 0.99 27.46
CA VAL A 125 -11.49 2.15 26.59
C VAL A 125 -12.50 3.07 27.26
N GLN A 126 -12.12 4.34 27.46
CA GLN A 126 -12.99 5.35 28.03
C GLN A 126 -13.92 5.90 26.92
N PHE A 127 -15.23 5.76 27.11
CA PHE A 127 -16.24 6.24 26.16
C PHE A 127 -16.96 7.48 26.71
N THR A 128 -17.45 8.34 25.82
CA THR A 128 -18.22 9.54 26.18
C THR A 128 -19.62 9.22 26.69
N SER A 129 -20.18 8.08 26.29
CA SER A 129 -21.52 7.63 26.65
C SER A 129 -21.58 6.11 26.79
N GLU A 130 -22.64 5.62 27.46
CA GLU A 130 -22.90 4.18 27.64
C GLU A 130 -23.10 3.43 26.33
N ALA A 131 -23.51 4.14 25.26
CA ALA A 131 -23.69 3.57 23.92
C ALA A 131 -22.34 3.19 23.26
N LYS A 132 -21.20 3.60 23.81
CA LYS A 132 -19.85 3.27 23.33
C LYS A 132 -19.55 3.68 21.88
N GLU A 133 -20.17 4.75 21.39
CA GLU A 133 -20.01 5.25 20.01
C GLU A 133 -18.79 6.16 19.79
N ALA A 134 -18.27 6.76 20.87
CA ALA A 134 -17.14 7.68 20.80
C ALA A 134 -16.21 7.55 22.01
N VAL A 135 -14.92 7.49 21.73
CA VAL A 135 -13.85 7.52 22.74
C VAL A 135 -13.75 8.91 23.35
N SER A 136 -13.66 8.98 24.69
CA SER A 136 -13.55 10.22 25.45
C SER A 136 -12.16 10.85 25.33
N GLU A 137 -12.04 12.11 25.74
CA GLU A 137 -10.78 12.83 25.69
C GLU A 137 -9.76 12.30 26.71
N ASN A 138 -8.57 11.94 26.21
CA ASN A 138 -7.43 11.53 27.00
C ASN A 138 -6.14 12.03 26.32
N GLU A 139 -5.37 12.87 27.00
CA GLU A 139 -4.18 13.52 26.43
C GLU A 139 -3.06 12.52 26.09
N GLU A 140 -2.84 11.50 26.92
CA GLU A 140 -1.80 10.50 26.70
C GLU A 140 -2.10 9.66 25.45
N VAL A 141 -3.36 9.28 25.27
CA VAL A 141 -3.81 8.56 24.06
C VAL A 141 -3.77 9.47 22.83
N LEU A 142 -4.15 10.75 22.97
CA LEU A 142 -4.12 11.72 21.87
C LEU A 142 -2.70 11.95 21.35
N ASP A 143 -1.73 12.11 22.25
CA ASP A 143 -0.34 12.35 21.87
C ASP A 143 0.29 11.13 21.20
N GLU A 144 -0.03 9.92 21.66
CA GLU A 144 0.43 8.69 21.02
C GLU A 144 -0.22 8.50 19.64
N LEU A 145 -1.51 8.80 19.53
CA LEU A 145 -2.23 8.81 18.25
C LEU A 145 -1.64 9.81 17.25
N ARG A 146 -1.30 11.02 17.69
CA ARG A 146 -0.62 12.02 16.84
C ARG A 146 0.71 11.52 16.31
N ARG A 147 1.49 10.83 17.15
CA ARG A 147 2.77 10.24 16.74
C ARG A 147 2.58 9.21 15.63
N ALA A 148 1.62 8.30 15.78
CA ALA A 148 1.27 7.31 14.76
C ALA A 148 0.82 7.97 13.44
N LEU A 149 -0.07 8.96 13.52
CA LEU A 149 -0.56 9.69 12.34
C LEU A 149 0.56 10.49 11.64
N PHE A 150 1.51 11.05 12.37
CA PHE A 150 2.68 11.72 11.78
C PHE A 150 3.57 10.76 11.00
N GLU A 151 3.75 9.54 11.49
CA GLU A 151 4.55 8.53 10.82
C GLU A 151 3.92 8.11 9.49
N VAL A 152 2.62 7.83 9.51
CA VAL A 152 1.84 7.54 8.30
C VAL A 152 1.80 8.73 7.33
N GLY A 153 1.63 9.95 7.85
CA GLY A 153 1.66 11.17 7.04
C GLY A 153 3.01 11.40 6.34
N ARG A 154 4.13 11.13 7.00
CA ARG A 154 5.47 11.18 6.37
C ARG A 154 5.61 10.15 5.26
N GLY A 155 5.06 8.95 5.45
CA GLY A 155 4.99 7.93 4.40
C GLY A 155 4.27 8.44 3.15
N LEU A 156 3.08 9.01 3.32
CA LEU A 156 2.30 9.62 2.22
C LEU A 156 3.08 10.75 1.52
N GLN A 157 3.72 11.63 2.28
CA GLN A 157 4.52 12.72 1.72
C GLN A 157 5.67 12.20 0.85
N GLY A 158 6.36 11.16 1.32
CA GLY A 158 7.43 10.49 0.57
C GLY A 158 6.92 9.92 -0.75
N HIS A 159 5.80 9.20 -0.70
CA HIS A 159 5.16 8.63 -1.89
C HIS A 159 4.77 9.71 -2.91
N ARG A 160 4.07 10.77 -2.48
CA ARG A 160 3.67 11.88 -3.38
C ARG A 160 4.87 12.61 -3.98
N LYS A 161 5.91 12.86 -3.18
CA LYS A 161 7.13 13.51 -3.67
C LYS A 161 7.80 12.66 -4.74
N ARG A 162 7.85 11.34 -4.55
CA ARG A 162 8.40 10.39 -5.53
C ARG A 162 7.62 10.40 -6.84
N ILE A 163 6.27 10.36 -6.78
CA ILE A 163 5.41 10.46 -7.96
C ILE A 163 5.63 11.79 -8.68
N GLY A 164 5.55 12.92 -7.98
CA GLY A 164 5.70 14.23 -8.60
C GLY A 164 7.10 14.48 -9.18
N GLN A 165 8.15 13.88 -8.61
CA GLN A 165 9.50 13.92 -9.20
C GLN A 165 9.58 13.08 -10.47
N ARG A 166 8.93 11.90 -10.51
CA ARG A 166 8.85 11.04 -11.69
C ARG A 166 8.13 11.75 -12.84
N GLU A 167 6.98 12.34 -12.57
CA GLU A 167 6.19 13.09 -13.57
C GLU A 167 6.96 14.29 -14.13
N LYS A 168 7.51 15.16 -13.27
CA LYS A 168 8.32 16.31 -13.73
C LYS A 168 9.53 15.90 -14.56
N SER A 169 10.16 14.79 -14.20
CA SER A 169 11.32 14.29 -14.94
C SER A 169 10.93 13.72 -16.30
N ARG A 170 9.76 13.07 -16.39
CA ARG A 170 9.16 12.59 -17.65
C ARG A 170 8.76 13.77 -18.54
N GLU A 171 8.04 14.76 -18.00
CA GLU A 171 7.69 15.98 -18.73
C GLU A 171 8.92 16.72 -19.27
N LYS A 172 9.97 16.83 -18.44
CA LYS A 172 11.26 17.40 -18.86
C LYS A 172 11.88 16.60 -20.01
N PHE A 173 11.84 15.27 -19.96
CA PHE A 173 12.36 14.41 -21.03
C PHE A 173 11.58 14.58 -22.34
N ASP A 174 10.26 14.53 -22.28
CA ASP A 174 9.39 14.69 -23.46
C ASP A 174 9.59 16.06 -24.12
N LEU A 175 9.71 17.11 -23.29
CA LEU A 175 9.98 18.46 -23.76
C LEU A 175 11.34 18.56 -24.44
N ILE A 176 12.38 17.94 -23.87
CA ILE A 176 13.73 17.94 -24.42
C ILE A 176 13.78 17.21 -25.77
N ASN A 177 13.14 16.04 -25.88
CA ASN A 177 13.09 15.26 -27.13
C ASN A 177 12.36 16.01 -28.25
N LYS A 178 11.39 16.86 -27.91
CA LYS A 178 10.67 17.68 -28.89
C LYS A 178 11.43 18.95 -29.28
N ILE A 179 12.04 19.64 -28.31
CA ILE A 179 12.63 20.96 -28.52
C ILE A 179 14.06 20.88 -29.08
N LEU A 180 14.91 19.97 -28.59
CA LEU A 180 16.31 19.93 -29.00
C LEU A 180 16.51 19.67 -30.50
N PRO A 181 15.82 18.71 -31.15
CA PRO A 181 15.95 18.50 -32.59
C PRO A 181 15.51 19.71 -33.41
N GLU A 182 14.43 20.39 -33.01
CA GLU A 182 13.95 21.61 -33.65
C GLU A 182 14.96 22.76 -33.56
N ILE A 183 15.60 22.94 -32.39
CA ILE A 183 16.66 23.94 -32.21
C ILE A 183 17.87 23.59 -33.07
N ALA A 184 18.28 22.32 -33.08
CA ALA A 184 19.42 21.85 -33.86
C ALA A 184 19.21 22.11 -35.36
N SER A 185 18.07 21.68 -35.89
CA SER A 185 17.74 21.81 -37.31
C SER A 185 17.66 23.27 -37.76
N LYS A 186 16.98 24.14 -37.00
CA LYS A 186 16.89 25.58 -37.30
C LYS A 186 18.25 26.27 -37.22
N SER A 187 19.05 25.95 -36.21
CA SER A 187 20.39 26.52 -36.05
C SER A 187 21.32 26.08 -37.17
N SER A 188 21.23 24.79 -37.57
CA SER A 188 21.94 24.23 -38.72
C SER A 188 21.57 24.93 -40.01
N SER A 189 20.28 25.14 -40.25
CA SER A 189 19.77 25.81 -41.45
C SER A 189 20.22 27.27 -41.51
N MET A 190 20.20 28.00 -40.40
CA MET A 190 20.65 29.40 -40.35
C MET A 190 22.16 29.55 -40.60
N LEU A 191 22.96 28.59 -40.13
CA LEU A 191 24.43 28.63 -40.24
C LEU A 191 24.99 27.85 -41.43
N GLY A 192 24.15 27.11 -42.17
CA GLY A 192 24.54 26.23 -43.26
C GLY A 192 25.47 25.08 -42.84
N ARG A 193 25.35 24.59 -41.61
CA ARG A 193 26.22 23.53 -41.03
C ARG A 193 25.46 22.20 -40.88
N PRO A 194 26.16 21.05 -40.76
CA PRO A 194 25.50 19.79 -40.41
C PRO A 194 24.97 19.82 -38.98
N GLU A 195 23.90 19.06 -38.73
CA GLU A 195 23.26 19.00 -37.41
C GLU A 195 24.23 18.42 -36.37
N PRO A 196 24.35 19.05 -35.19
CA PRO A 196 25.21 18.56 -34.12
C PRO A 196 24.63 17.30 -33.48
N ASP A 197 25.50 16.40 -33.01
CA ASP A 197 25.07 15.28 -32.16
C ASP A 197 24.49 15.81 -30.83
N LEU A 198 23.23 15.46 -30.58
CA LEU A 198 22.47 15.89 -29.41
C LEU A 198 22.75 15.03 -28.17
N SER A 199 23.27 13.82 -28.35
CA SER A 199 23.48 12.84 -27.28
C SER A 199 24.28 13.40 -26.09
N PRO A 200 25.39 14.14 -26.31
CA PRO A 200 26.17 14.73 -25.22
C PRO A 200 25.43 15.87 -24.49
N ILE A 201 24.57 16.60 -25.19
CA ILE A 201 23.79 17.72 -24.64
C ILE A 201 22.67 17.18 -23.77
N ILE A 202 21.94 16.17 -24.25
CA ILE A 202 20.88 15.47 -23.49
C ILE A 202 21.46 14.90 -22.19
N THR A 203 22.61 14.24 -22.29
CA THR A 203 23.34 13.70 -21.13
C THR A 203 23.68 14.79 -20.11
N LYS A 204 24.14 15.98 -20.54
CA LYS A 204 24.45 17.09 -19.62
C LYS A 204 23.21 17.68 -18.94
N ILE A 205 22.09 17.82 -19.67
CA ILE A 205 20.86 18.42 -19.14
C ILE A 205 20.15 17.49 -18.15
N MET A 206 20.22 16.18 -18.42
CA MET A 206 19.51 15.17 -17.65
C MET A 206 20.32 14.64 -16.47
N ASN A 207 21.60 14.30 -16.69
CA ASN A 207 22.53 13.79 -15.67
C ASN A 207 21.90 12.72 -14.74
N ALA A 208 21.05 11.86 -15.29
CA ALA A 208 20.31 10.84 -14.57
C ALA A 208 20.11 9.59 -15.44
N VAL A 209 19.76 8.48 -14.82
CA VAL A 209 19.41 7.24 -15.53
C VAL A 209 17.89 7.15 -15.59
N PHE A 210 17.34 6.82 -16.75
CA PHE A 210 15.90 6.71 -16.97
C PHE A 210 15.52 5.25 -17.18
N CYS A 211 14.38 4.88 -16.65
CA CYS A 211 13.72 3.61 -16.87
C CYS A 211 12.34 3.88 -17.44
N GLU A 212 12.06 3.30 -18.61
CA GLU A 212 10.75 3.30 -19.25
C GLU A 212 10.26 1.86 -19.30
N GLU A 213 9.14 1.59 -18.66
CA GLU A 213 8.42 0.33 -18.73
C GLU A 213 7.18 0.47 -19.60
N GLU A 214 6.92 -0.54 -20.41
CA GLU A 214 5.71 -0.65 -21.22
C GLU A 214 5.18 -2.07 -21.13
N VAL A 215 3.91 -2.22 -20.78
CA VAL A 215 3.21 -3.51 -20.72
C VAL A 215 2.12 -3.50 -21.78
N ILE A 216 2.24 -4.40 -22.75
CA ILE A 216 1.31 -4.54 -23.88
C ILE A 216 0.68 -5.93 -23.80
N TRP A 217 -0.66 -5.97 -23.87
CA TRP A 217 -1.40 -7.22 -23.99
C TRP A 217 -1.50 -7.65 -25.45
N ASP A 218 -0.99 -8.84 -25.77
CA ASP A 218 -1.20 -9.48 -27.08
C ASP A 218 -2.44 -10.39 -27.04
N SER A 219 -3.54 -9.92 -27.62
CA SER A 219 -4.79 -10.67 -27.72
C SER A 219 -4.70 -11.95 -28.55
N LYS A 220 -3.74 -12.07 -29.48
CA LYS A 220 -3.61 -13.26 -30.34
C LYS A 220 -2.98 -14.42 -29.59
N GLU A 221 -1.91 -14.13 -28.87
CA GLU A 221 -1.12 -15.15 -28.15
C GLU A 221 -1.54 -15.27 -26.68
N LYS A 222 -2.41 -14.38 -26.19
CA LYS A 222 -2.82 -14.29 -24.78
C LYS A 222 -1.62 -14.11 -23.83
N LEU A 223 -0.65 -13.32 -24.27
CA LEU A 223 0.57 -13.01 -23.54
C LEU A 223 0.59 -11.53 -23.17
N ALA A 224 1.01 -11.22 -21.94
CA ALA A 224 1.35 -9.86 -21.56
C ALA A 224 2.84 -9.64 -21.79
N ARG A 225 3.22 -8.82 -22.78
CA ARG A 225 4.61 -8.48 -23.08
C ARG A 225 5.02 -7.24 -22.32
N CYS A 226 6.16 -7.31 -21.63
CA CYS A 226 6.76 -6.20 -20.94
C CYS A 226 8.12 -5.86 -21.56
N SER A 227 8.30 -4.60 -21.95
CA SER A 227 9.60 -4.04 -22.33
C SER A 227 10.01 -3.00 -21.31
N ILE A 228 11.24 -3.12 -20.82
CA ILE A 228 11.87 -2.15 -19.91
C ILE A 228 13.13 -1.63 -20.58
N LYS A 229 13.14 -0.32 -20.88
CA LYS A 229 14.25 0.38 -21.52
C LYS A 229 14.94 1.27 -20.52
N ILE A 230 16.25 1.11 -20.40
CA ILE A 230 17.08 1.87 -19.45
C ILE A 230 18.09 2.70 -20.21
N TYR A 231 18.02 4.01 -20.03
CA TYR A 231 18.90 4.98 -20.68
C TYR A 231 19.85 5.59 -19.66
N ASN A 232 21.15 5.56 -19.93
CA ASN A 232 22.13 6.21 -19.07
C ASN A 232 22.48 7.60 -19.61
N TYR A 233 21.82 8.65 -19.11
CA TYR A 233 22.18 10.04 -19.40
C TYR A 233 23.12 10.65 -18.36
N THR A 234 23.94 9.84 -17.67
CA THR A 234 24.99 10.34 -16.78
C THR A 234 26.36 10.37 -17.47
N ALA A 235 27.28 11.19 -16.98
CA ALA A 235 28.63 11.30 -17.54
C ALA A 235 29.54 10.07 -17.33
N ARG A 236 29.09 9.06 -16.57
CA ARG A 236 29.87 7.84 -16.26
C ARG A 236 29.07 6.60 -16.64
N ALA A 237 29.77 5.52 -16.96
CA ALA A 237 29.12 4.23 -17.13
C ALA A 237 28.50 3.77 -15.78
N ARG A 238 27.30 3.20 -15.83
CA ARG A 238 26.55 2.75 -14.64
C ARG A 238 26.12 1.30 -14.82
N ALA A 239 26.31 0.49 -13.78
CA ALA A 239 25.82 -0.88 -13.72
C ALA A 239 24.70 -0.96 -12.68
N TYR A 240 23.61 -1.64 -13.03
CA TYR A 240 22.44 -1.82 -12.18
C TYR A 240 22.00 -3.28 -12.19
N THR A 241 21.34 -3.69 -11.11
CA THR A 241 20.49 -4.89 -11.10
C THR A 241 19.06 -4.40 -11.11
N ILE A 242 18.29 -4.78 -12.12
CA ILE A 242 16.90 -4.39 -12.27
C ILE A 242 16.03 -5.54 -11.80
N ILE A 243 15.02 -5.23 -11.01
CA ILE A 243 14.16 -6.20 -10.37
C ILE A 243 12.73 -5.82 -10.71
N VAL A 244 11.95 -6.73 -11.24
CA VAL A 244 10.57 -6.44 -11.64
C VAL A 244 9.63 -7.28 -10.82
N LYS A 245 8.58 -6.65 -10.32
CA LYS A 245 7.46 -7.35 -9.73
C LYS A 245 6.47 -7.72 -10.82
N TRP A 246 6.29 -9.01 -11.01
CA TRP A 246 5.36 -9.59 -11.97
C TRP A 246 4.31 -10.43 -11.22
N PRO A 247 3.09 -10.57 -11.77
CA PRO A 247 1.98 -11.21 -11.08
C PRO A 247 2.11 -12.75 -11.06
N GLU A 248 3.00 -13.27 -10.22
CA GLU A 248 3.19 -14.71 -10.05
C GLU A 248 1.98 -15.35 -9.33
N ARG A 249 1.30 -16.29 -10.01
CA ARG A 249 0.17 -17.10 -9.50
C ARG A 249 0.25 -18.50 -10.09
N ASP A 250 -0.52 -19.44 -9.54
CA ASP A 250 -0.60 -20.80 -10.11
C ASP A 250 -1.19 -20.75 -11.52
N GLY A 251 -0.47 -21.35 -12.47
CA GLY A 251 -0.80 -21.29 -13.90
C GLY A 251 -0.25 -20.06 -14.65
N VAL A 252 0.36 -19.09 -13.94
CA VAL A 252 1.00 -17.92 -14.56
C VAL A 252 2.52 -18.10 -14.59
N ALA A 253 3.11 -18.04 -15.78
CA ALA A 253 4.54 -18.28 -15.97
C ALA A 253 5.20 -17.16 -16.77
N LEU A 254 6.39 -16.77 -16.34
CA LEU A 254 7.27 -15.86 -17.07
C LEU A 254 7.93 -16.61 -18.25
N VAL A 255 7.69 -16.13 -19.46
CA VAL A 255 8.10 -16.71 -20.74
C VAL A 255 8.82 -15.65 -21.60
N GLU A 256 9.40 -16.03 -22.74
CA GLU A 256 10.13 -15.12 -23.65
C GLU A 256 11.23 -14.25 -23.00
N ASN A 257 11.89 -14.76 -21.94
CA ASN A 257 12.94 -14.05 -21.23
C ASN A 257 14.35 -14.47 -21.70
N GLU A 258 14.74 -13.97 -22.87
CA GLU A 258 16.02 -14.31 -23.51
C GLU A 258 17.24 -13.85 -22.69
N ARG A 259 17.08 -12.78 -21.91
CA ARG A 259 18.15 -12.19 -21.08
C ARG A 259 18.42 -13.00 -19.80
N GLY A 260 17.57 -13.98 -19.47
CA GLY A 260 17.69 -14.82 -18.29
C GLY A 260 17.38 -14.08 -16.98
N GLY A 261 18.32 -14.09 -16.04
CA GLY A 261 18.13 -13.51 -14.71
C GLY A 261 17.79 -14.56 -13.65
N ARG A 262 17.43 -14.09 -12.45
CA ARG A 262 17.26 -14.93 -11.28
C ARG A 262 16.02 -14.52 -10.49
N LYS A 263 15.27 -15.52 -10.04
CA LYS A 263 14.21 -15.33 -9.05
C LYS A 263 14.81 -14.95 -7.69
N GLU A 264 14.40 -13.82 -7.14
CA GLU A 264 14.83 -13.36 -5.81
C GLU A 264 13.85 -13.82 -4.71
N THR A 265 12.55 -13.68 -4.96
CA THR A 265 11.43 -14.10 -4.10
C THR A 265 10.18 -14.33 -4.98
N ARG A 266 9.04 -14.75 -4.43
CA ARG A 266 7.81 -14.96 -5.23
C ARG A 266 7.37 -13.64 -5.87
N GLY A 267 7.17 -13.63 -7.18
CA GLY A 267 6.76 -12.45 -7.94
C GLY A 267 7.86 -11.43 -8.20
N LEU A 268 9.10 -11.60 -7.72
CA LEU A 268 10.24 -10.72 -8.06
C LEU A 268 11.29 -11.45 -8.90
N TRP A 269 11.55 -10.90 -10.09
CA TRP A 269 12.59 -11.39 -10.99
C TRP A 269 13.70 -10.35 -11.19
N ALA A 270 14.96 -10.77 -11.11
CA ALA A 270 16.11 -9.88 -11.16
C ALA A 270 17.01 -10.13 -12.38
N TRP A 271 17.38 -9.06 -13.07
CA TRP A 271 18.38 -9.04 -14.15
C TRP A 271 19.58 -8.19 -13.74
N ARG A 272 20.77 -8.79 -13.78
CA ARG A 272 22.02 -8.05 -13.65
C ARG A 272 22.38 -7.45 -15.00
N LEU A 273 22.49 -6.13 -15.08
CA LEU A 273 22.90 -5.43 -16.29
C LEU A 273 24.40 -5.16 -16.27
N ASP A 274 25.01 -5.24 -17.45
CA ASP A 274 26.36 -4.75 -17.68
C ASP A 274 26.41 -3.23 -17.54
N ALA A 275 27.63 -2.68 -17.48
CA ALA A 275 27.81 -1.24 -17.38
C ALA A 275 27.28 -0.54 -18.65
N ILE A 276 26.21 0.22 -18.50
CA ILE A 276 25.61 1.03 -19.56
C ILE A 276 26.48 2.28 -19.72
N ASN A 277 27.06 2.50 -20.90
CA ASN A 277 27.87 3.68 -21.19
C ASN A 277 27.03 4.97 -21.21
N PRO A 278 27.63 6.16 -21.01
CA PRO A 278 26.96 7.45 -21.21
C PRO A 278 26.29 7.56 -22.58
N GLY A 279 25.02 7.98 -22.62
CA GLY A 279 24.19 8.01 -23.82
C GLY A 279 23.75 6.64 -24.33
N GLY A 280 24.18 5.55 -23.68
CA GLY A 280 23.80 4.18 -24.03
C GLY A 280 22.43 3.79 -23.48
N MET A 281 21.88 2.74 -24.10
CA MET A 281 20.59 2.16 -23.75
C MET A 281 20.72 0.65 -23.58
N THR A 282 19.90 0.08 -22.72
CA THR A 282 19.74 -1.37 -22.57
C THR A 282 18.26 -1.70 -22.42
N GLU A 283 17.81 -2.70 -23.17
CA GLU A 283 16.43 -3.20 -23.13
C GLU A 283 16.38 -4.57 -22.45
N ILE A 284 15.32 -4.77 -21.67
CA ILE A 284 14.90 -6.05 -21.09
C ILE A 284 13.50 -6.31 -21.62
N SER A 285 13.32 -7.38 -22.38
CA SER A 285 12.02 -7.85 -22.85
C SER A 285 11.71 -9.21 -22.24
N PHE A 286 10.47 -9.38 -21.77
CA PHE A 286 9.93 -10.67 -21.34
C PHE A 286 8.41 -10.69 -21.52
N ALA A 287 7.82 -11.87 -21.54
CA ALA A 287 6.38 -12.05 -21.60
C ALA A 287 5.88 -12.86 -20.41
N VAL A 288 4.59 -12.71 -20.09
CA VAL A 288 3.92 -13.47 -19.04
C VAL A 288 2.72 -14.17 -19.63
N ASN A 289 2.69 -15.50 -19.46
CA ASN A 289 1.60 -16.37 -19.89
C ASN A 289 0.66 -16.66 -18.71
N GLY A 290 -0.63 -16.89 -18.99
CA GLY A 290 -1.64 -17.28 -17.99
C GLY A 290 -2.42 -16.11 -17.39
N LEU A 291 -2.24 -14.90 -17.90
CA LEU A 291 -3.02 -13.71 -17.49
C LEU A 291 -4.25 -13.52 -18.38
N SER A 292 -5.24 -12.77 -17.91
CA SER A 292 -6.36 -12.27 -18.72
C SER A 292 -6.12 -10.82 -19.14
N HIS A 293 -6.85 -10.35 -20.16
CA HIS A 293 -6.78 -8.97 -20.62
C HIS A 293 -7.10 -7.99 -19.47
N GLY A 294 -6.11 -7.18 -19.10
CA GLY A 294 -6.24 -6.16 -18.06
C GLY A 294 -5.78 -6.57 -16.66
N ASP A 295 -5.38 -7.82 -16.46
CA ASP A 295 -4.88 -8.31 -15.16
C ASP A 295 -3.52 -7.70 -14.77
N TRP A 296 -2.75 -7.26 -15.75
CA TRP A 296 -1.45 -6.64 -15.54
C TRP A 296 -1.30 -5.42 -16.45
N LYS A 297 -1.36 -4.23 -15.83
CA LYS A 297 -1.36 -2.94 -16.55
C LYS A 297 -0.04 -2.20 -16.45
N GLU A 298 0.68 -2.36 -15.34
CA GLU A 298 1.93 -1.66 -15.05
C GLU A 298 2.88 -2.62 -14.34
N ALA A 299 4.17 -2.56 -14.70
CA ALA A 299 5.22 -3.34 -14.07
C ALA A 299 5.90 -2.47 -13.01
N GLU A 300 5.83 -2.87 -11.74
CA GLU A 300 6.63 -2.19 -10.70
C GLU A 300 8.11 -2.58 -10.89
N VAL A 301 8.92 -1.63 -11.34
CA VAL A 301 10.36 -1.81 -11.54
C VAL A 301 11.13 -1.27 -10.34
N PHE A 302 12.01 -2.10 -9.80
CA PHE A 302 12.97 -1.78 -8.75
C PHE A 302 14.41 -1.89 -9.27
N TYR A 303 15.36 -1.24 -8.58
CA TYR A 303 16.78 -1.35 -8.91
C TYR A 303 17.69 -1.47 -7.68
N ARG A 304 18.83 -2.14 -7.87
CA ARG A 304 20.01 -2.10 -6.99
C ARG A 304 21.17 -1.48 -7.77
N GLY A 305 21.78 -0.44 -7.24
CA GLY A 305 22.98 0.17 -7.83
C GLY A 305 23.24 1.58 -7.31
N ASN A 306 24.32 2.18 -7.82
CA ASN A 306 24.76 3.51 -7.44
C ASN A 306 24.25 4.57 -8.43
N GLY A 307 23.48 5.53 -7.93
CA GLY A 307 22.81 6.54 -8.71
C GLY A 307 21.31 6.28 -8.77
N GLU A 308 20.51 7.33 -8.74
CA GLU A 308 19.06 7.20 -8.84
C GLU A 308 18.64 6.90 -10.27
N ILE A 309 17.75 5.92 -10.42
CA ILE A 309 17.03 5.68 -11.68
C ILE A 309 15.67 6.34 -11.58
N ILE A 310 15.39 7.27 -12.48
CA ILE A 310 14.09 7.91 -12.62
C ILE A 310 13.16 6.91 -13.30
N GLY A 311 12.00 6.66 -12.68
CA GLY A 311 11.02 5.69 -13.17
C GLY A 311 11.08 4.31 -12.49
N SER A 312 12.00 4.12 -11.54
CA SER A 312 12.12 2.87 -10.79
C SER A 312 12.42 3.13 -9.31
N GLU A 313 12.02 2.23 -8.42
CA GLU A 313 12.28 2.34 -6.99
C GLU A 313 13.59 1.66 -6.58
N ARG A 314 14.36 2.28 -5.70
CA ARG A 314 15.52 1.59 -5.13
C ARG A 314 15.02 0.51 -4.18
N ILE A 315 15.36 -0.75 -4.44
CA ILE A 315 15.02 -1.80 -3.49
C ILE A 315 15.96 -1.68 -2.28
N ASP A 316 15.37 -1.62 -1.09
CA ASP A 316 16.09 -1.64 0.18
C ASP A 316 16.05 -3.06 0.78
N GLU A 317 17.02 -3.41 1.62
CA GLU A 317 17.05 -4.73 2.29
C GLU A 317 15.86 -4.90 3.24
N SER A 318 15.44 -3.83 3.92
CA SER A 318 14.24 -3.78 4.75
C SER A 318 12.97 -4.08 3.97
N LEU A 319 12.81 -3.46 2.79
CA LEU A 319 11.68 -3.68 1.90
C LEU A 319 11.65 -5.14 1.40
N LEU A 320 12.82 -5.70 1.07
CA LEU A 320 12.94 -7.08 0.65
C LEU A 320 12.55 -8.06 1.78
N GLU A 321 12.96 -7.78 3.01
CA GLU A 321 12.59 -8.56 4.18
C GLU A 321 11.10 -8.47 4.50
N GLU A 322 10.49 -7.28 4.39
CA GLU A 322 9.05 -7.10 4.55
C GLU A 322 8.28 -7.92 3.52
N ILE A 323 8.70 -7.91 2.25
CA ILE A 323 8.07 -8.72 1.19
C ILE A 323 8.22 -10.21 1.49
N ARG A 324 9.40 -10.66 1.92
CA ARG A 324 9.62 -12.07 2.33
C ARG A 324 8.78 -12.47 3.55
N LYS A 325 8.62 -11.58 4.53
CA LYS A 325 7.75 -11.80 5.70
C LYS A 325 6.28 -11.87 5.28
N GLN A 326 5.84 -10.97 4.39
CA GLN A 326 4.49 -10.98 3.82
C GLN A 326 4.19 -12.28 3.08
N GLU A 327 5.17 -12.82 2.35
CA GLU A 327 5.07 -14.10 1.66
C GLU A 327 5.02 -15.28 2.63
N GLY A 328 5.88 -15.32 3.63
CA GLY A 328 5.86 -16.36 4.67
C GLY A 328 4.50 -16.43 5.37
N LEU A 329 3.91 -15.29 5.71
CA LEU A 329 2.56 -15.24 6.26
C LEU A 329 1.48 -15.66 5.26
N LYS A 330 1.63 -15.36 3.96
CA LYS A 330 0.65 -15.76 2.95
C LYS A 330 0.60 -17.29 2.79
N GLY A 331 1.76 -17.96 2.83
CA GLY A 331 1.83 -19.42 2.82
C GLY A 331 1.15 -20.04 4.04
N VAL A 332 1.39 -19.48 5.24
CA VAL A 332 0.73 -19.93 6.48
C VAL A 332 -0.78 -19.75 6.40
N VAL A 333 -1.27 -18.61 5.90
CA VAL A 333 -2.72 -18.36 5.76
C VAL A 333 -3.36 -19.29 4.72
N GLU A 334 -2.70 -19.57 3.59
CA GLU A 334 -3.20 -20.56 2.62
C GLU A 334 -3.30 -21.96 3.25
N GLU A 335 -2.32 -22.36 4.07
CA GLU A 335 -2.35 -23.60 4.88
C GLU A 335 -3.56 -23.64 5.85
N PHE A 336 -3.83 -22.54 6.55
CA PHE A 336 -4.97 -22.45 7.47
C PHE A 336 -6.34 -22.42 6.76
N VAL A 337 -6.40 -21.99 5.49
CA VAL A 337 -7.63 -21.97 4.69
C VAL A 337 -7.92 -23.36 4.12
N ASP A 338 -6.90 -24.12 3.73
CA ASP A 338 -7.07 -25.48 3.22
C ASP A 338 -7.41 -26.51 4.32
N GLU A 339 -7.05 -26.26 5.59
CA GLU A 339 -7.41 -27.12 6.72
C GLU A 339 -8.84 -26.95 7.26
N ALA A 340 -9.65 -26.02 6.74
CA ALA A 340 -11.04 -25.85 7.12
C ALA A 340 -12.00 -26.46 6.08
N PRO A 341 -12.29 -27.78 6.12
CA PRO A 341 -13.42 -28.31 5.38
C PRO A 341 -14.70 -27.73 6.00
N ILE A 342 -15.43 -26.93 5.21
CA ILE A 342 -16.80 -26.52 5.53
C ILE A 342 -17.66 -27.79 5.54
N GLN A 343 -17.77 -28.45 6.68
CA GLN A 343 -18.94 -29.27 6.99
C GLN A 343 -20.00 -28.36 7.57
N SER A 344 -20.89 -27.87 6.72
CA SER A 344 -22.19 -27.35 7.15
C SER A 344 -23.20 -28.48 7.09
N PRO A 345 -23.64 -29.08 8.21
CA PRO A 345 -24.91 -29.76 8.24
C PRO A 345 -26.00 -28.79 8.73
N MET A 346 -27.17 -28.86 8.08
CA MET A 346 -28.48 -28.35 8.53
C MET A 346 -28.84 -26.88 8.27
N ILE A 347 -29.22 -26.52 7.02
CA ILE A 347 -30.29 -25.53 6.75
C ILE A 347 -31.19 -25.97 5.56
N GLU A 348 -31.33 -27.27 5.26
CA GLU A 348 -32.15 -27.71 4.10
C GLU A 348 -33.25 -28.73 4.46
N GLU A 349 -33.82 -28.61 5.67
CA GLU A 349 -35.00 -29.40 6.12
C GLU A 349 -36.12 -28.52 6.70
N ALA A 350 -36.27 -27.28 6.23
CA ALA A 350 -37.36 -26.39 6.67
C ALA A 350 -38.43 -26.11 5.60
N LEU A 351 -38.29 -26.65 4.39
CA LEU A 351 -39.21 -26.39 3.29
C LEU A 351 -39.38 -27.64 2.43
N GLU A 352 -40.13 -28.64 2.91
CA GLU A 352 -41.03 -29.46 2.07
C GLU A 352 -41.77 -30.55 2.89
N GLY A 353 -43.11 -30.41 2.95
CA GLY A 353 -44.10 -31.48 3.19
C GLY A 353 -44.36 -31.87 4.65
N ASP A 354 -45.57 -32.20 5.08
CA ASP A 354 -46.92 -32.06 4.54
C ASP A 354 -47.88 -32.26 5.74
N SER A 355 -49.06 -31.71 5.60
CA SER A 355 -50.26 -31.84 6.42
C SER A 355 -50.57 -33.25 6.97
N SER A 356 -50.93 -33.35 8.25
CA SER A 356 -52.20 -33.91 8.78
C SER A 356 -52.16 -34.35 10.28
N ILE A 357 -53.02 -33.69 11.08
CA ILE A 357 -53.90 -34.18 12.17
C ILE A 357 -53.33 -35.10 13.28
N GLU A 358 -53.30 -34.65 14.55
CA GLU A 358 -54.20 -35.10 15.65
C GLU A 358 -53.88 -34.43 17.01
N ALA A 359 -54.92 -34.32 17.82
CA ALA A 359 -55.00 -33.54 19.06
C ALA A 359 -54.59 -34.33 20.31
N GLY A 360 -54.06 -33.60 21.31
CA GLY A 360 -54.26 -33.93 22.73
C GLY A 360 -52.99 -34.17 23.55
N GLY A 361 -52.84 -33.41 24.64
CA GLY A 361 -52.08 -33.82 25.83
C GLY A 361 -51.13 -32.77 26.40
N GLU A 362 -51.59 -32.04 27.42
CA GLU A 362 -50.76 -31.31 28.37
C GLU A 362 -49.72 -32.25 29.03
N LYS A 363 -48.47 -31.81 29.15
CA LYS A 363 -47.57 -32.25 30.24
C LYS A 363 -46.67 -31.12 30.74
N GLU A 364 -46.80 -30.87 32.04
CA GLU A 364 -46.02 -30.00 32.91
C GLU A 364 -44.51 -30.26 32.81
N TRP A 365 -43.72 -29.18 32.82
CA TRP A 365 -42.28 -29.22 33.09
C TRP A 365 -42.03 -29.02 34.59
N ARG A 366 -41.55 -30.05 35.28
CA ARG A 366 -40.97 -29.93 36.63
C ARG A 366 -39.46 -29.77 36.55
N SER A 367 -38.96 -28.75 37.25
CA SER A 367 -37.54 -28.49 37.45
C SER A 367 -37.00 -29.30 38.62
N ASP A 368 -36.16 -30.30 38.36
CA ASP A 368 -35.31 -30.90 39.38
C ASP A 368 -33.91 -30.30 39.28
N GLY A 369 -33.62 -29.42 40.24
CA GLY A 369 -32.28 -28.95 40.49
C GLY A 369 -31.40 -30.03 41.12
N LYS A 370 -30.10 -29.89 40.91
CA LYS A 370 -29.08 -30.26 41.90
C LYS A 370 -27.82 -29.47 41.64
N LEU A 371 -27.57 -28.53 42.55
CA LEU A 371 -26.24 -28.04 42.86
C LEU A 371 -25.37 -29.21 43.33
N PHE A 372 -24.15 -29.30 42.82
CA PHE A 372 -22.92 -29.24 43.63
C PHE A 372 -21.82 -28.59 42.80
#